data_AF-A0A510V4Y7-F1
#
_entry.id   AF-A0A510V4Y7-F1
#
_cell.length_a   1.000
_cell.length_b   1.000
_cell.length_c   1.000
_cell.angle_alpha   90.00
_cell.angle_beta   90.00
_cell.angle_gamma   90.00
#
_symmetry.space_group_name_H-M   'P 1'
#
loop_
_entity.id
_entity.type
_entity.pdbx_description
1 polymer ?
#
loop_
_entity_poly.entity_id
_entity_poly.type
_entity_poly.pdbx_seq_one_letter_code
_entity_poly.pdbx_strand_id
1 'polypeptide(L)'
;MRSAVLDPGGTTTPPLARRIAALLLLALTSVTLMLVAGPARAQGPVTSATAACVADAATGCIVGTLRTAAGEPVVGATLSVVGPEGDLTATSDATGRWSIAVTEPGEYEVTLDVATIPAGESLRDPSQNPRTVTVALGASQAALFALGAPTGGGGGGGDTGDDPSSSPTTDAENGTAVPEAPASSGSGVTAARVAQLTVNGLVFGTLLALASVGLSLIYGTTGLSNFAHGEQVSLGGILAYVGTQLVGLPLIPSAIIAVALGAATGWLQDAGLWKPLRRRGVGMIQQMIVTIGLSMAISYVFQFFFGAGPLRIVTATPTSVSLGPVRITTTTLWSLAIAAIVLGGVAFFLLGTRAGRATRAVADNPALAAASGISVNGMIRIVWTLGAGLAALGGVLIGLYFGATSWYSGGALLLLMFAAVTLGGLGAAFGALAGSIVIGLVVELSSLWIPTDMRYASALVILILVLLVRPQGILGRATRVG
;
A
#
# COMPACT_ATOMS: atom_id res chain seq x y z
N MET A 1 -38.01 12.96 57.50
CA MET A 1 -39.33 12.50 57.01
C MET A 1 -39.77 13.36 55.83
N ARG A 2 -39.49 12.94 54.60
CA ARG A 2 -40.24 13.30 53.39
C ARG A 2 -39.96 12.25 52.32
N SER A 3 -40.98 11.39 52.18
CA SER A 3 -41.31 10.44 51.12
C SER A 3 -40.36 10.33 49.92
N ALA A 4 -39.72 9.15 49.82
CA ALA A 4 -39.21 8.61 48.57
C ALA A 4 -40.41 8.08 47.75
N VAL A 5 -40.71 8.74 46.64
CA VAL A 5 -41.62 8.20 45.62
C VAL A 5 -40.79 7.27 44.75
N LEU A 6 -41.02 5.97 44.92
CA LEU A 6 -40.58 4.91 44.02
C LEU A 6 -41.42 5.02 42.74
N ASP A 7 -40.75 5.30 41.61
CA ASP A 7 -41.34 5.19 40.28
C ASP A 7 -41.01 3.79 39.71
N PRO A 8 -41.99 2.90 39.51
CA PRO A 8 -41.77 1.57 38.94
C PRO A 8 -42.04 1.58 37.43
N GLY A 9 -41.04 1.22 36.62
CA GLY A 9 -41.30 0.75 35.25
C GLY A 9 -40.86 1.64 34.09
N GLY A 10 -39.88 2.52 34.27
CA GLY A 10 -39.22 3.20 33.15
C GLY A 10 -38.29 2.26 32.37
N THR A 11 -38.81 1.53 31.39
CA THR A 11 -37.96 0.96 30.33
C THR A 11 -37.31 2.14 29.59
N THR A 12 -36.08 2.47 29.96
CA THR A 12 -35.30 3.54 29.33
C THR A 12 -34.95 3.10 27.92
N THR A 13 -35.85 3.37 26.98
CA THR A 13 -35.57 3.20 25.57
C THR A 13 -34.31 3.99 25.26
N PRO A 14 -33.24 3.35 24.73
CA PRO A 14 -32.02 4.07 24.43
C PRO A 14 -32.34 5.17 23.41
N PRO A 15 -31.74 6.37 23.54
CA PRO A 15 -32.08 7.51 22.68
C PRO A 15 -31.93 7.11 21.21
N LEU A 16 -32.80 7.64 20.33
CA LEU A 16 -32.89 7.31 18.91
C LEU A 16 -31.50 7.25 18.22
N ALA A 17 -30.59 8.14 18.59
CA ALA A 17 -29.21 8.18 18.10
C ALA A 17 -28.37 6.94 18.44
N ARG A 18 -28.60 6.30 19.59
CA ARG A 18 -27.93 5.05 20.01
C ARG A 18 -28.47 3.84 19.23
N ARG A 19 -29.77 3.84 18.91
CA ARG A 19 -30.39 2.84 18.02
C ARG A 19 -29.87 2.98 16.59
N ILE A 20 -29.75 4.19 16.08
CA ILE A 20 -29.18 4.47 14.75
C ILE A 20 -27.69 4.10 14.70
N ALA A 21 -26.90 4.42 15.73
CA ALA A 21 -25.48 4.03 15.77
C ALA A 21 -25.28 2.51 15.86
N ALA A 22 -26.10 1.80 16.64
CA ALA A 22 -26.08 0.34 16.70
C ALA A 22 -26.53 -0.29 15.38
N LEU A 23 -27.59 0.24 14.75
CA LEU A 23 -28.06 -0.19 13.44
C LEU A 23 -27.04 0.07 12.32
N LEU A 24 -26.24 1.14 12.41
CA LEU A 24 -25.19 1.46 11.44
C LEU A 24 -23.89 0.67 11.65
N LEU A 25 -23.52 0.35 12.90
CA LEU A 25 -22.45 -0.62 13.19
C LEU A 25 -22.85 -2.01 12.71
N LEU A 26 -24.09 -2.43 12.97
CA LEU A 26 -24.69 -3.64 12.40
C LEU A 26 -24.72 -3.59 10.88
N ALA A 27 -25.07 -2.45 10.27
CA ALA A 27 -25.07 -2.25 8.81
C ALA A 27 -23.65 -2.31 8.22
N LEU A 28 -22.64 -1.73 8.88
CA LEU A 28 -21.26 -1.80 8.43
C LEU A 28 -20.76 -3.25 8.50
N THR A 29 -21.04 -3.96 9.61
CA THR A 29 -20.71 -5.38 9.75
C THR A 29 -21.49 -6.26 8.77
N SER A 30 -22.76 -5.94 8.48
CA SER A 30 -23.60 -6.71 7.56
C SER A 30 -23.36 -6.38 6.09
N VAL A 31 -22.84 -5.19 5.76
CA VAL A 31 -22.31 -4.87 4.43
C VAL A 31 -21.01 -5.64 4.21
N THR A 32 -20.09 -5.71 5.19
CA THR A 32 -18.94 -6.64 5.11
C THR A 32 -19.37 -8.10 5.04
N LEU A 33 -20.41 -8.51 5.79
CA LEU A 33 -20.91 -9.89 5.75
C LEU A 33 -21.61 -10.23 4.43
N MET A 34 -22.37 -9.30 3.83
CA MET A 34 -23.02 -9.47 2.53
C MET A 34 -22.03 -9.43 1.36
N LEU A 35 -20.94 -8.66 1.47
CA LEU A 35 -19.87 -8.63 0.46
C LEU A 35 -18.97 -9.88 0.51
N VAL A 36 -18.89 -10.55 1.67
CA VAL A 36 -18.22 -11.85 1.84
C VAL A 36 -19.15 -13.03 1.47
N ALA A 37 -20.46 -12.88 1.69
CA ALA A 37 -21.49 -13.82 1.25
C ALA A 37 -21.87 -13.60 -0.23
N GLY A 38 -20.89 -13.72 -1.14
CA GLY A 38 -21.19 -13.98 -2.55
C GLY A 38 -21.98 -15.29 -2.71
N PRO A 39 -22.73 -15.48 -3.82
CA PRO A 39 -23.51 -16.69 -4.00
C PRO A 39 -22.57 -17.89 -3.91
N ALA A 40 -22.97 -18.90 -3.13
CA ALA A 40 -22.29 -20.18 -3.08
C ALA A 40 -22.05 -20.64 -4.52
N ARG A 41 -20.79 -20.50 -4.99
CA ARG A 41 -20.40 -21.01 -6.29
C ARG A 41 -20.48 -22.52 -6.15
N ALA A 42 -21.50 -23.11 -6.76
CA ALA A 42 -21.49 -24.51 -7.13
C ALA A 42 -20.19 -24.75 -7.88
N GLN A 43 -19.27 -25.47 -7.23
CA GLN A 43 -18.08 -25.98 -7.87
C GLN A 43 -18.57 -27.03 -8.88
N GLY A 44 -18.76 -26.60 -10.13
CA GLY A 44 -18.76 -27.54 -11.25
C GLY A 44 -17.43 -28.31 -11.24
N PRO A 45 -17.38 -29.54 -11.76
CA PRO A 45 -16.19 -30.37 -11.71
C PRO A 45 -15.03 -29.63 -12.36
N VAL A 46 -14.07 -29.20 -11.52
CA VAL A 46 -12.84 -28.57 -11.95
C VAL A 46 -12.02 -29.70 -12.59
N THR A 47 -11.87 -29.64 -13.91
CA THR A 47 -10.83 -30.38 -14.59
C THR A 47 -9.49 -29.96 -13.99
N SER A 48 -8.76 -30.94 -13.47
CA SER A 48 -7.55 -30.81 -12.67
C SER A 48 -6.58 -29.74 -13.19
N ALA A 49 -6.59 -28.58 -12.53
CA ALA A 49 -5.51 -27.61 -12.62
C ALA A 49 -4.51 -27.93 -11.50
N THR A 50 -3.23 -28.04 -11.85
CA THR A 50 -2.11 -28.21 -10.92
C THR A 50 -2.24 -27.20 -9.78
N ALA A 51 -2.32 -27.67 -8.54
CA ALA A 51 -2.64 -26.82 -7.39
C ALA A 51 -1.57 -25.72 -7.22
N ALA A 52 -2.01 -24.46 -7.15
CA ALA A 52 -1.13 -23.32 -6.89
C ALA A 52 -0.51 -23.45 -5.49
N CYS A 53 0.82 -23.32 -5.39
CA CYS A 53 1.53 -23.40 -4.12
C CYS A 53 1.10 -22.27 -3.16
N VAL A 54 0.84 -22.62 -1.90
CA VAL A 54 0.54 -21.68 -0.82
C VAL A 54 1.63 -21.80 0.25
N ALA A 55 2.36 -20.72 0.52
CA ALA A 55 3.43 -20.74 1.50
C ALA A 55 2.88 -20.67 2.93
N ASP A 56 3.40 -21.49 3.83
CA ASP A 56 3.02 -21.57 5.24
C ASP A 56 4.22 -21.95 6.13
N ALA A 57 4.00 -22.15 7.42
CA ALA A 57 5.10 -22.42 8.36
C ALA A 57 5.94 -23.67 8.03
N ALA A 58 5.40 -24.62 7.25
CA ALA A 58 6.08 -25.85 6.83
C ALA A 58 6.46 -25.84 5.34
N THR A 59 6.00 -24.85 4.57
CA THR A 59 6.07 -24.86 3.11
C THR A 59 6.61 -23.53 2.56
N GLY A 60 7.70 -23.58 1.83
CA GLY A 60 8.15 -22.52 0.92
C GLY A 60 7.58 -22.74 -0.49
N CYS A 61 7.42 -21.67 -1.26
CA CYS A 61 6.99 -21.78 -2.66
C CYS A 61 8.03 -21.19 -3.60
N ILE A 62 8.38 -21.91 -4.67
CA ILE A 62 9.05 -21.31 -5.82
C ILE A 62 8.00 -21.11 -6.90
N VAL A 63 7.89 -19.89 -7.41
CA VAL A 63 6.84 -19.50 -8.35
C VAL A 63 7.44 -18.74 -9.52
N GLY A 64 6.78 -18.81 -10.67
CA GLY A 64 7.18 -18.01 -11.82
C GLY A 64 6.07 -17.87 -12.85
N THR A 65 6.34 -17.03 -13.84
CA THR A 65 5.46 -16.85 -14.99
C THR A 65 6.28 -16.87 -16.26
N LEU A 66 5.82 -17.59 -17.27
CA LEU A 66 6.41 -17.66 -18.60
C LEU A 66 5.50 -16.97 -19.60
N ARG A 67 6.08 -16.04 -20.35
CA ARG A 67 5.39 -15.31 -21.42
C ARG A 67 6.30 -15.21 -22.63
N THR A 68 5.70 -15.31 -23.81
CA THR A 68 6.35 -15.09 -25.10
C THR A 68 6.82 -13.65 -25.25
N ALA A 69 7.62 -13.35 -26.27
CA ALA A 69 8.04 -11.98 -26.58
C ALA A 69 6.83 -11.06 -26.88
N ALA A 70 5.76 -11.61 -27.44
CA ALA A 70 4.49 -10.94 -27.68
C ALA A 70 3.61 -10.78 -26.41
N GLY A 71 4.02 -11.36 -25.29
CA GLY A 71 3.32 -11.27 -24.00
C GLY A 71 2.24 -12.33 -23.78
N GLU A 72 2.12 -13.32 -24.67
CA GLU A 72 1.19 -14.44 -24.55
C GLU A 72 1.67 -15.45 -23.50
N PRO A 73 0.77 -16.08 -22.72
CA PRO A 73 1.17 -17.08 -21.72
C PRO A 73 1.74 -18.33 -22.40
N VAL A 74 2.85 -18.83 -21.86
CA VAL A 74 3.44 -20.11 -22.32
C VAL A 74 2.84 -21.25 -21.50
N VAL A 75 2.10 -22.14 -22.15
CA VAL A 75 1.39 -23.27 -21.51
C VAL A 75 2.16 -24.57 -21.71
N GLY A 76 2.31 -25.36 -20.66
CA GLY A 76 2.91 -26.69 -20.72
C GLY A 76 4.44 -26.72 -20.77
N ALA A 77 5.11 -25.60 -20.48
CA ALA A 77 6.57 -25.60 -20.37
C ALA A 77 7.00 -26.22 -19.04
N THR A 78 8.03 -27.08 -19.09
CA THR A 78 8.52 -27.87 -17.97
C THR A 78 9.71 -27.19 -17.31
N LEU A 79 9.70 -27.15 -15.98
CA LEU A 79 10.80 -26.65 -15.16
C LEU A 79 11.26 -27.74 -14.20
N SER A 80 12.57 -28.00 -14.18
CA SER A 80 13.22 -28.84 -13.18
C SER A 80 13.76 -27.96 -12.05
N VAL A 81 13.56 -28.39 -10.81
CA VAL A 81 14.01 -27.69 -9.62
C VAL A 81 14.82 -28.68 -8.79
N VAL A 82 16.12 -28.45 -8.69
CA VAL A 82 17.06 -29.29 -7.96
C VAL A 82 17.44 -28.58 -6.67
N GLY A 83 17.37 -29.27 -5.53
CA GLY A 83 17.74 -28.68 -4.24
C GLY A 83 17.86 -29.71 -3.12
N PRO A 84 17.82 -29.25 -1.85
CA PRO A 84 17.96 -30.12 -0.68
C PRO A 84 16.98 -31.30 -0.62
N GLU A 85 15.76 -31.11 -1.15
CA GLU A 85 14.71 -32.13 -1.18
C GLU A 85 14.78 -33.09 -2.37
N GLY A 86 15.80 -32.92 -3.22
CA GLY A 86 15.97 -33.65 -4.47
C GLY A 86 15.36 -32.94 -5.68
N ASP A 87 15.10 -33.73 -6.72
CA ASP A 87 14.69 -33.24 -8.03
C ASP A 87 13.17 -33.18 -8.12
N LEU A 88 12.65 -31.96 -8.28
CA LEU A 88 11.23 -31.69 -8.41
C LEU A 88 10.94 -31.12 -9.81
N THR A 89 9.72 -31.29 -10.30
CA THR A 89 9.32 -30.78 -11.63
C THR A 89 7.99 -30.06 -11.57
N ALA A 90 7.90 -28.92 -12.26
CA ALA A 90 6.68 -28.15 -12.40
C ALA A 90 6.38 -27.86 -13.88
N THR A 91 5.10 -27.69 -14.22
CA THR A 91 4.65 -27.31 -15.56
C THR A 91 3.86 -26.03 -15.52
N SER A 92 3.98 -25.20 -16.55
CA SER A 92 3.21 -23.96 -16.66
C SER A 92 1.75 -24.21 -17.05
N ASP A 93 0.84 -23.53 -16.36
CA ASP A 93 -0.60 -23.63 -16.54
C ASP A 93 -1.12 -22.80 -17.72
N ALA A 94 -2.43 -22.81 -17.94
CA ALA A 94 -3.11 -22.07 -19.01
C ALA A 94 -2.91 -20.54 -18.95
N THR A 95 -2.46 -20.00 -17.82
CA THR A 95 -2.14 -18.57 -17.62
C THR A 95 -0.64 -18.28 -17.70
N GLY A 96 0.16 -19.29 -18.02
CA GLY A 96 1.62 -19.25 -18.06
C GLY A 96 2.27 -19.21 -16.68
N ARG A 97 1.52 -19.53 -15.61
CA ARG A 97 2.05 -19.58 -14.25
C ARG A 97 2.51 -20.98 -13.92
N TRP A 98 3.56 -21.09 -13.11
CA TRP A 98 4.00 -22.36 -12.57
C TRP A 98 4.38 -22.15 -11.10
N SER A 99 4.26 -23.20 -10.30
CA SER A 99 4.63 -23.17 -8.89
C SER A 99 5.05 -24.54 -8.40
N ILE A 100 5.93 -24.57 -7.42
CA ILE A 100 6.35 -25.77 -6.74
C ILE A 100 6.46 -25.50 -5.24
N ALA A 101 6.00 -26.47 -4.45
CA ALA A 101 6.09 -26.44 -3.00
C ALA A 101 7.35 -27.16 -2.57
N VAL A 102 8.06 -26.58 -1.60
CA VAL A 102 9.24 -27.16 -0.96
C VAL A 102 9.07 -27.12 0.55
N THR A 103 9.54 -28.14 1.25
CA THR A 103 9.44 -28.27 2.72
C THR A 103 10.76 -28.10 3.47
N GLU A 104 11.89 -27.95 2.75
CA GLU A 104 13.21 -27.65 3.29
C GLU A 104 13.69 -26.28 2.80
N PRO A 105 14.13 -25.40 3.71
CA PRO A 105 14.76 -24.13 3.32
C PRO A 105 16.17 -24.38 2.76
N GLY A 106 16.57 -23.63 1.75
CA GLY A 106 17.89 -23.79 1.13
C GLY A 106 18.00 -23.14 -0.23
N GLU A 107 19.11 -23.39 -0.92
CA GLU A 107 19.30 -22.98 -2.31
C GLU A 107 18.73 -24.03 -3.26
N TYR A 108 17.91 -23.56 -4.20
CA TYR A 108 17.33 -24.37 -5.25
C TYR A 108 17.78 -23.85 -6.61
N GLU A 109 18.11 -24.76 -7.49
CA GLU A 109 18.51 -24.50 -8.86
C GLU A 109 17.34 -24.81 -9.80
N VAL A 110 16.80 -23.77 -10.44
CA VAL A 110 15.65 -23.89 -11.34
C VAL A 110 16.14 -23.89 -12.78
N THR A 111 15.78 -24.92 -13.54
CA THR A 111 16.12 -25.07 -14.95
C THR A 111 14.83 -25.10 -15.78
N LEU A 112 14.69 -24.20 -16.76
CA LEU A 112 13.65 -24.25 -17.76
C LEU A 112 14.06 -25.19 -18.91
N ASP A 113 13.24 -26.18 -19.23
CA ASP A 113 13.45 -27.01 -20.41
C ASP A 113 13.06 -26.25 -21.69
N VAL A 114 14.07 -25.77 -22.41
CA VAL A 114 13.94 -25.04 -23.67
C VAL A 114 13.36 -25.88 -24.82
N ALA A 115 13.24 -27.21 -24.70
CA ALA A 115 12.53 -28.01 -25.69
C ALA A 115 11.00 -27.90 -25.53
N THR A 116 10.52 -27.44 -24.37
CA THR A 116 9.08 -27.39 -24.03
C THR A 116 8.45 -26.01 -24.25
N ILE A 117 9.23 -25.02 -24.68
CA ILE A 117 8.71 -23.69 -25.02
C ILE A 117 8.21 -23.65 -26.48
N PRO A 118 7.25 -22.75 -26.83
CA PRO A 118 6.70 -22.64 -28.18
C PRO A 118 7.78 -22.35 -29.24
N ALA A 119 7.57 -22.90 -30.44
CA ALA A 119 8.49 -22.71 -31.57
C ALA A 119 8.66 -21.21 -31.91
N GLY A 120 9.91 -20.77 -32.06
CA GLY A 120 10.27 -19.37 -32.35
C GLY A 120 10.60 -18.53 -31.10
N GLU A 121 10.37 -19.06 -29.90
CA GLU A 121 10.84 -18.45 -28.65
C GLU A 121 12.19 -19.03 -28.23
N SER A 122 13.01 -18.20 -27.61
CA SER A 122 14.28 -18.60 -26.99
C SER A 122 14.45 -17.84 -25.69
N LEU A 123 15.28 -18.37 -24.80
CA LEU A 123 15.68 -17.64 -23.60
C LEU A 123 16.43 -16.37 -23.99
N ARG A 124 15.96 -15.23 -23.50
CA ARG A 124 16.62 -13.94 -23.72
C ARG A 124 18.01 -13.90 -23.12
N ASP A 125 18.20 -14.60 -22.00
CA ASP A 125 19.48 -14.76 -21.34
C ASP A 125 19.71 -16.25 -21.02
N PRO A 126 20.36 -17.00 -21.91
CA PRO A 126 20.67 -18.41 -21.69
C PRO A 126 21.61 -18.65 -20.50
N SER A 127 22.40 -17.65 -20.09
CA SER A 127 23.32 -17.79 -18.95
C SER A 127 22.61 -17.88 -17.61
N GLN A 128 21.33 -17.49 -17.56
CA GLN A 128 20.47 -17.54 -16.39
C GLN A 128 19.62 -18.83 -16.35
N ASN A 129 20.01 -19.86 -17.11
CA ASN A 129 19.37 -21.18 -17.09
C ASN A 129 20.47 -22.26 -16.99
N PRO A 130 20.74 -22.80 -15.80
CA PRO A 130 19.92 -22.74 -14.59
C PRO A 130 19.98 -21.43 -13.78
N ARG A 131 18.96 -21.19 -12.94
CA ARG A 131 18.84 -20.03 -12.04
C ARG A 131 18.75 -20.46 -10.58
N THR A 132 19.66 -19.99 -9.75
CA THR A 132 19.64 -20.26 -8.30
C THR A 132 18.69 -19.32 -7.56
N VAL A 133 17.86 -19.86 -6.67
CA VAL A 133 16.95 -19.14 -5.77
C VAL A 133 17.07 -19.67 -4.35
N THR A 134 17.16 -18.78 -3.37
CA THR A 134 17.21 -19.16 -1.95
C THR A 134 15.81 -19.11 -1.34
N VAL A 135 15.31 -20.25 -0.85
CA VAL A 135 13.94 -20.41 -0.36
C VAL A 135 13.91 -20.52 1.16
N ALA A 136 12.96 -19.81 1.77
CA ALA A 136 12.61 -19.93 3.19
C ALA A 136 11.17 -20.42 3.32
N LEU A 137 10.88 -21.20 4.36
CA LEU A 137 9.52 -21.64 4.69
C LEU A 137 8.65 -20.43 5.04
N GLY A 138 7.38 -20.44 4.62
CA GLY A 138 6.44 -19.33 4.83
C GLY A 138 6.58 -18.17 3.84
N ALA A 139 7.48 -18.29 2.85
CA ALA A 139 7.68 -17.30 1.81
C ALA A 139 7.56 -17.89 0.40
N SER A 140 7.25 -17.02 -0.57
CA SER A 140 7.30 -17.35 -1.99
C SER A 140 8.50 -16.66 -2.66
N GLN A 141 9.28 -17.42 -3.40
CA GLN A 141 10.44 -16.95 -4.16
C GLN A 141 10.20 -17.04 -5.65
N ALA A 142 10.61 -15.99 -6.38
CA ALA A 142 10.35 -15.88 -7.80
C ALA A 142 11.54 -16.36 -8.64
N ALA A 143 11.33 -17.39 -9.46
CA ALA A 143 12.23 -17.78 -10.52
C ALA A 143 11.63 -17.34 -11.87
N LEU A 144 12.27 -16.38 -12.53
CA LEU A 144 11.76 -15.78 -13.77
C LEU A 144 12.71 -16.05 -14.92
N PHE A 145 12.15 -16.54 -16.03
CA PHE A 145 12.85 -16.74 -17.29
C PHE A 145 12.20 -15.85 -18.35
N ALA A 146 12.97 -14.94 -18.92
CA ALA A 146 12.50 -14.06 -19.98
C ALA A 146 12.69 -14.75 -21.33
N LEU A 147 11.62 -14.77 -22.15
CA LEU A 147 11.68 -15.27 -23.52
C LEU A 147 11.74 -14.11 -24.52
N GLY A 148 12.37 -14.36 -25.66
CA GLY A 148 12.50 -13.46 -26.79
C GLY A 148 13.96 -13.21 -27.18
N ALA A 149 14.15 -12.42 -28.24
CA ALA A 149 15.48 -12.18 -28.82
C ALA A 149 16.50 -11.69 -27.75
N PRO A 150 17.76 -12.17 -27.81
CA PRO A 150 18.81 -11.71 -26.92
C PRO A 150 19.00 -10.21 -27.12
N THR A 151 18.74 -9.43 -26.08
CA THR A 151 19.09 -8.01 -26.09
C THR A 151 20.60 -7.92 -25.92
N GLY A 152 21.32 -7.78 -27.04
CA GLY A 152 22.70 -7.31 -27.00
C GLY A 152 22.79 -6.02 -26.19
N GLY A 153 23.84 -5.89 -25.38
CA GLY A 153 24.14 -4.66 -24.64
C GLY A 153 24.03 -3.43 -25.55
N GLY A 154 23.38 -2.38 -25.06
CA GLY A 154 22.97 -1.25 -25.88
C GLY A 154 24.10 -0.47 -26.57
N GLY A 155 23.80 0.02 -27.77
CA GLY A 155 24.61 0.96 -28.55
C GLY A 155 23.89 1.24 -29.87
N GLY A 156 23.76 2.51 -30.25
CA GLY A 156 22.83 2.96 -31.29
C GLY A 156 23.33 2.81 -32.73
N GLY A 157 22.38 2.98 -33.65
CA GLY A 157 22.56 3.62 -34.95
C GLY A 157 23.13 2.78 -36.09
N GLY A 158 22.33 2.67 -37.16
CA GLY A 158 22.82 2.91 -38.52
C GLY A 158 23.43 1.75 -39.29
N ASP A 159 22.65 1.31 -40.28
CA ASP A 159 23.04 1.00 -41.67
C ASP A 159 23.68 -0.35 -42.06
N THR A 160 22.98 -0.95 -43.04
CA THR A 160 23.33 -1.86 -44.16
C THR A 160 24.64 -2.66 -44.19
N GLY A 161 24.52 -3.94 -44.59
CA GLY A 161 25.53 -4.61 -45.42
C GLY A 161 25.73 -6.10 -45.20
N ASP A 162 25.00 -6.90 -45.98
CA ASP A 162 25.33 -8.16 -46.66
C ASP A 162 26.35 -9.21 -46.11
N ASP A 163 25.83 -10.45 -46.18
CA ASP A 163 26.42 -11.74 -46.58
C ASP A 163 27.10 -12.70 -45.57
N PRO A 164 26.77 -14.02 -45.64
CA PRO A 164 27.29 -15.05 -44.74
C PRO A 164 28.42 -15.86 -45.41
N SER A 165 29.36 -16.38 -44.62
CA SER A 165 29.93 -17.72 -44.86
C SER A 165 31.07 -18.07 -43.90
N SER A 166 31.19 -19.39 -43.69
CA SER A 166 32.35 -20.16 -43.24
C SER A 166 32.56 -20.39 -41.73
N SER A 167 32.12 -21.57 -41.30
CA SER A 167 32.92 -22.49 -40.46
C SER A 167 33.91 -23.25 -41.37
N PRO A 168 34.83 -24.15 -40.91
CA PRO A 168 35.04 -24.70 -39.55
C PRO A 168 36.56 -24.91 -39.19
N THR A 169 36.85 -25.83 -38.26
CA THR A 169 38.14 -26.51 -37.89
C THR A 169 39.01 -25.83 -36.82
N THR A 170 39.02 -26.29 -35.56
CA THR A 170 39.65 -27.48 -34.89
C THR A 170 41.05 -27.20 -34.33
N ASP A 171 41.16 -27.54 -33.03
CA ASP A 171 42.32 -27.95 -32.22
C ASP A 171 43.37 -26.92 -31.80
N ALA A 172 43.39 -26.61 -30.49
CA ALA A 172 44.63 -26.44 -29.72
C ALA A 172 44.36 -26.55 -28.20
N GLU A 173 44.92 -27.60 -27.59
CA GLU A 173 45.33 -27.61 -26.19
C GLU A 173 46.26 -26.41 -25.91
N ASN A 174 45.93 -25.56 -24.93
CA ASN A 174 46.91 -25.08 -23.95
C ASN A 174 46.20 -24.33 -22.80
N GLY A 175 46.62 -24.62 -21.56
CA GLY A 175 46.06 -23.98 -20.37
C GLY A 175 46.37 -22.48 -20.29
N THR A 176 45.35 -21.68 -19.98
CA THR A 176 45.51 -20.34 -19.39
C THR A 176 44.19 -19.85 -18.80
N ALA A 177 44.28 -19.31 -17.58
CA ALA A 177 43.38 -18.36 -16.93
C ALA A 177 41.86 -18.63 -17.00
N VAL A 178 41.29 -19.03 -15.86
CA VAL A 178 39.89 -18.73 -15.54
C VAL A 178 39.65 -17.25 -15.84
N PRO A 179 38.73 -16.87 -16.75
CA PRO A 179 38.29 -15.49 -16.82
C PRO A 179 37.58 -15.23 -15.50
N GLU A 180 38.22 -14.44 -14.64
CA GLU A 180 37.55 -13.83 -13.50
C GLU A 180 36.27 -13.19 -14.05
N ALA A 181 35.12 -13.75 -13.64
CA ALA A 181 33.82 -13.22 -13.99
C ALA A 181 33.87 -11.71 -13.74
N PRO A 182 33.45 -10.86 -14.70
CA PRO A 182 33.54 -9.43 -14.51
C PRO A 182 32.82 -9.10 -13.21
N ALA A 183 33.61 -8.58 -12.26
CA ALA A 183 33.15 -8.12 -10.97
C ALA A 183 31.83 -7.39 -11.15
N SER A 184 30.84 -7.79 -10.35
CA SER A 184 29.53 -7.17 -10.24
C SER A 184 29.62 -5.68 -10.53
N SER A 185 29.09 -5.27 -11.69
CA SER A 185 29.06 -3.86 -12.08
C SER A 185 28.46 -3.08 -10.93
N GLY A 186 29.28 -2.21 -10.34
CA GLY A 186 29.05 -1.67 -9.02
C GLY A 186 27.66 -1.10 -8.85
N SER A 187 27.11 -1.33 -7.66
CA SER A 187 26.04 -0.56 -7.01
C SER A 187 26.45 0.90 -6.82
N GLY A 188 26.81 1.58 -7.91
CA GLY A 188 27.16 2.98 -7.93
C GLY A 188 25.90 3.84 -7.87
N VAL A 189 25.98 4.91 -7.09
CA VAL A 189 24.97 5.98 -7.11
C VAL A 189 25.02 6.65 -8.49
N THR A 190 24.15 6.22 -9.40
CA THR A 190 24.04 6.84 -10.73
C THR A 190 23.05 8.01 -10.70
N ALA A 191 23.27 9.03 -11.53
CA ALA A 191 22.36 10.16 -11.65
C ALA A 191 20.93 9.72 -12.04
N ALA A 192 20.82 8.69 -12.89
CA ALA A 192 19.55 8.09 -13.26
C ALA A 192 18.85 7.43 -12.05
N ARG A 193 19.58 6.71 -11.19
CA ARG A 193 19.03 6.12 -9.98
C ARG A 193 18.56 7.19 -8.98
N VAL A 194 19.35 8.24 -8.78
CA VAL A 194 18.96 9.37 -7.92
C VAL A 194 17.70 10.05 -8.45
N ALA A 195 17.62 10.30 -9.77
CA ALA A 195 16.44 10.88 -10.40
C ALA A 195 15.20 9.98 -10.22
N GLN A 196 15.33 8.67 -10.43
CA GLN A 196 14.24 7.71 -10.23
C GLN A 196 13.74 7.71 -8.78
N LEU A 197 14.64 7.65 -7.80
CA LEU A 197 14.28 7.63 -6.38
C LEU A 197 13.69 8.97 -5.92
N THR A 198 14.14 10.08 -6.47
CA THR A 198 13.55 11.40 -6.21
C THR A 198 12.10 11.44 -6.70
N VAL A 199 11.83 10.96 -7.91
CA VAL A 199 10.45 10.89 -8.44
C VAL A 199 9.59 9.92 -7.62
N ASN A 200 10.11 8.75 -7.27
CA ASN A 200 9.41 7.82 -6.39
C ASN A 200 9.08 8.46 -5.03
N GLY A 201 10.03 9.22 -4.46
CA GLY A 201 9.86 9.90 -3.19
C GLY A 201 8.81 11.00 -3.24
N LEU A 202 8.75 11.75 -4.34
CA LEU A 202 7.69 12.74 -4.58
C LEU A 202 6.32 12.07 -4.73
N VAL A 203 6.24 10.97 -5.47
CA VAL A 203 5.01 10.19 -5.61
C VAL A 203 4.55 9.67 -4.25
N PHE A 204 5.42 8.93 -3.56
CA PHE A 204 5.09 8.34 -2.27
C PHE A 204 4.75 9.42 -1.24
N GLY A 205 5.50 10.51 -1.19
CA GLY A 205 5.24 11.65 -0.32
C GLY A 205 3.90 12.34 -0.60
N THR A 206 3.50 12.46 -1.88
CA THR A 206 2.19 13.04 -2.25
C THR A 206 1.04 12.13 -1.85
N LEU A 207 1.18 10.82 -2.05
CA LEU A 207 0.18 9.84 -1.62
C LEU A 207 0.08 9.76 -0.09
N LEU A 208 1.23 9.82 0.60
CA LEU A 208 1.32 9.90 2.05
C LEU A 208 0.70 11.20 2.58
N ALA A 209 0.89 12.32 1.87
CA ALA A 209 0.27 13.61 2.21
C ALA A 209 -1.25 13.51 2.20
N LEU A 210 -1.81 12.86 1.18
CA LEU A 210 -3.25 12.65 1.08
C LEU A 210 -3.81 11.89 2.29
N ALA A 211 -3.11 10.85 2.74
CA ALA A 211 -3.50 10.09 3.93
C ALA A 211 -3.25 10.87 5.25
N SER A 212 -2.19 11.68 5.32
CA SER A 212 -1.73 12.40 6.52
C SER A 212 -2.50 13.69 6.80
N VAL A 213 -2.97 14.39 5.76
CA VAL A 213 -3.71 15.65 5.90
C VAL A 213 -4.95 15.45 6.77
N GLY A 214 -5.71 14.36 6.55
CA GLY A 214 -6.86 14.02 7.39
C GLY A 214 -6.52 13.89 8.88
N LEU A 215 -5.43 13.17 9.20
CA LEU A 215 -4.93 13.02 10.56
C LEU A 215 -4.60 14.37 11.19
N SER A 216 -3.94 15.25 10.42
CA SER A 216 -3.60 16.60 10.87
C SER A 216 -4.82 17.47 11.12
N LEU A 217 -5.87 17.41 10.30
CA LEU A 217 -7.10 18.19 10.55
C LEU A 217 -7.82 17.71 11.82
N ILE A 218 -7.89 16.38 12.02
CA ILE A 218 -8.50 15.81 13.23
C ILE A 218 -7.74 16.28 14.46
N TYR A 219 -6.41 16.16 14.45
CA TYR A 219 -5.58 16.64 15.54
C TYR A 219 -5.76 18.15 15.75
N GLY A 220 -5.73 18.95 14.68
CA GLY A 220 -5.85 20.41 14.78
C GLY A 220 -7.16 20.88 15.41
N THR A 221 -8.27 20.17 15.18
CA THR A 221 -9.58 20.57 15.71
C THR A 221 -9.96 19.93 17.05
N THR A 222 -9.34 18.81 17.42
CA THR A 222 -9.70 18.06 18.62
C THR A 222 -8.57 17.86 19.62
N GLY A 223 -7.32 18.04 19.20
CA GLY A 223 -6.11 17.67 19.92
C GLY A 223 -5.87 16.15 20.01
N LEU A 224 -6.72 15.32 19.40
CA LEU A 224 -6.67 13.87 19.56
C LEU A 224 -5.68 13.25 18.56
N SER A 225 -4.61 12.66 19.07
CA SER A 225 -3.74 11.77 18.28
C SER A 225 -4.44 10.44 18.03
N ASN A 226 -5.07 10.31 16.85
CA ASN A 226 -5.87 9.15 16.50
C ASN A 226 -5.02 8.01 15.90
N PHE A 227 -4.67 7.02 16.70
CA PHE A 227 -3.94 5.84 16.20
C PHE A 227 -4.77 4.96 15.25
N ALA A 228 -6.11 4.99 15.34
CA ALA A 228 -6.97 4.25 14.41
C ALA A 228 -7.06 4.88 13.00
N HIS A 229 -6.43 6.03 12.76
CA HIS A 229 -6.43 6.67 11.45
C HIS A 229 -5.73 5.82 10.38
N GLY A 230 -4.69 5.08 10.76
CA GLY A 230 -4.02 4.11 9.90
C GLY A 230 -4.99 3.10 9.32
N GLU A 231 -5.90 2.58 10.14
CA GLU A 231 -6.88 1.61 9.69
C GLU A 231 -7.89 2.16 8.67
N GLN A 232 -8.10 3.47 8.61
CA GLN A 232 -8.89 4.08 7.53
C GLN A 232 -8.15 4.00 6.19
N VAL A 233 -6.82 4.02 6.19
CA VAL A 233 -5.98 3.79 5.01
C VAL A 233 -6.09 2.32 4.58
N SER A 234 -5.92 1.36 5.51
CA SER A 234 -6.13 -0.08 5.22
C SER A 234 -7.52 -0.32 4.63
N LEU A 235 -8.56 0.26 5.25
CA LEU A 235 -9.95 0.13 4.83
C LEU A 235 -10.16 0.57 3.38
N GLY A 236 -9.60 1.71 2.98
CA GLY A 236 -9.71 2.21 1.61
C GLY A 236 -9.17 1.21 0.58
N GLY A 237 -7.94 0.73 0.79
CA GLY A 237 -7.33 -0.28 -0.08
C GLY A 237 -8.15 -1.57 -0.14
N ILE A 238 -8.59 -2.06 1.02
CA ILE A 238 -9.39 -3.29 1.13
C ILE A 238 -10.73 -3.14 0.43
N LEU A 239 -11.44 -2.01 0.60
CA LEU A 239 -12.71 -1.78 -0.07
C LEU A 239 -12.57 -1.67 -1.59
N ALA A 240 -11.46 -1.09 -2.08
CA ALA A 240 -11.16 -1.12 -3.50
C ALA A 240 -10.86 -2.54 -4.00
N TYR A 241 -10.14 -3.36 -3.23
CA TYR A 241 -9.96 -4.79 -3.52
C TYR A 241 -11.30 -5.54 -3.54
N VAL A 242 -12.17 -5.33 -2.55
CA VAL A 242 -13.50 -5.95 -2.49
C VAL A 242 -14.31 -5.58 -3.74
N GLY A 243 -14.38 -4.28 -4.07
CA GLY A 243 -15.13 -3.81 -5.22
C GLY A 243 -14.62 -4.40 -6.54
N THR A 244 -13.29 -4.46 -6.71
CA THR A 244 -12.67 -4.91 -7.96
C THR A 244 -12.61 -6.43 -8.10
N GLN A 245 -12.13 -7.13 -7.06
CA GLN A 245 -11.83 -8.56 -7.13
C GLN A 245 -12.98 -9.44 -6.66
N LEU A 246 -13.76 -9.02 -5.65
CA LEU A 246 -14.86 -9.84 -5.12
C LEU A 246 -16.19 -9.53 -5.82
N VAL A 247 -16.50 -8.25 -6.01
CA VAL A 247 -17.73 -7.82 -6.68
C VAL A 247 -17.56 -7.79 -8.21
N GLY A 248 -16.34 -7.62 -8.71
CA GLY A 248 -16.06 -7.55 -10.15
C GLY A 248 -16.37 -6.19 -10.79
N LEU A 249 -16.47 -5.12 -9.99
CA LEU A 249 -16.68 -3.77 -10.50
C LEU A 249 -15.38 -3.22 -11.13
N PRO A 250 -15.47 -2.32 -12.11
CA PRO A 250 -14.31 -1.60 -12.61
C PRO A 250 -13.62 -0.78 -11.51
N LEU A 251 -12.32 -0.52 -11.66
CA LEU A 251 -11.50 0.16 -10.65
C LEU A 251 -12.07 1.51 -10.18
N ILE A 252 -12.51 2.35 -11.11
CA ILE A 252 -12.99 3.71 -10.82
C ILE A 252 -14.21 3.69 -9.89
N PRO A 253 -15.33 3.01 -10.20
CA PRO A 253 -16.46 2.94 -9.29
C PRO A 253 -16.11 2.25 -7.97
N SER A 254 -15.25 1.21 -7.97
CA SER A 254 -14.77 0.61 -6.71
C SER A 254 -14.03 1.62 -5.82
N ALA A 255 -13.16 2.44 -6.41
CA ALA A 255 -12.45 3.50 -5.69
C ALA A 255 -13.41 4.57 -5.13
N ILE A 256 -14.40 5.00 -5.92
CA ILE A 256 -15.40 5.99 -5.46
C ILE A 256 -16.22 5.43 -4.28
N ILE A 257 -16.65 4.17 -4.38
CA ILE A 257 -17.39 3.50 -3.30
C ILE A 257 -16.50 3.36 -2.05
N ALA A 258 -15.24 2.96 -2.21
CA ALA A 258 -14.29 2.86 -1.10
C ALA A 258 -14.11 4.20 -0.37
N VAL A 259 -13.98 5.31 -1.11
CA VAL A 259 -13.88 6.65 -0.52
C VAL A 259 -15.18 7.07 0.18
N ALA A 260 -16.33 6.81 -0.43
CA ALA A 260 -17.63 7.13 0.16
C ALA A 260 -17.87 6.37 1.47
N LEU A 261 -17.56 5.07 1.49
CA LEU A 261 -17.65 4.23 2.68
C LEU A 261 -16.61 4.65 3.74
N GLY A 262 -15.37 4.98 3.35
CA GLY A 262 -14.37 5.52 4.27
C GLY A 262 -14.77 6.88 4.87
N ALA A 263 -15.40 7.76 4.10
CA ALA A 263 -15.96 9.00 4.64
C ALA A 263 -17.12 8.72 5.62
N ALA A 264 -17.97 7.74 5.30
CA ALA A 264 -19.07 7.30 6.15
C ALA A 264 -18.56 6.71 7.47
N THR A 265 -17.46 5.94 7.48
CA THR A 265 -16.86 5.45 8.72
C THR A 265 -16.30 6.59 9.57
N GLY A 266 -15.72 7.63 8.98
CA GLY A 266 -15.32 8.84 9.72
C GLY A 266 -16.50 9.54 10.40
N TRP A 267 -17.61 9.70 9.68
CA TRP A 267 -18.84 10.23 10.26
C TRP A 267 -19.35 9.35 11.41
N LEU A 268 -19.34 8.02 11.22
CA LEU A 268 -19.81 7.05 12.21
C LEU A 268 -18.92 7.05 13.46
N GLN A 269 -17.62 7.17 13.29
CA GLN A 269 -16.66 7.28 14.38
C GLN A 269 -16.91 8.55 15.20
N ASP A 270 -17.09 9.72 14.58
CA ASP A 270 -17.46 10.93 15.34
C ASP A 270 -18.82 10.74 16.02
N ALA A 271 -19.86 10.34 15.29
CA ALA A 271 -21.22 10.31 15.80
C ALA A 271 -21.42 9.24 16.89
N GLY A 272 -20.85 8.06 16.70
CA GLY A 272 -21.04 6.87 17.53
C GLY A 272 -20.03 6.72 18.66
N LEU A 273 -18.80 7.20 18.48
CA LEU A 273 -17.72 7.01 19.46
C LEU A 273 -17.25 8.36 20.03
N TRP A 274 -16.64 9.22 19.21
CA TRP A 274 -15.90 10.37 19.73
C TRP A 274 -16.79 11.45 20.33
N LYS A 275 -17.90 11.79 19.68
CA LYS A 275 -18.83 12.80 20.19
C LYS A 275 -19.47 12.39 21.53
N PRO A 276 -19.95 11.15 21.73
CA PRO A 276 -20.35 10.69 23.05
C PRO A 276 -19.26 10.78 24.11
N LEU A 277 -18.02 10.38 23.80
CA LEU A 277 -16.90 10.45 24.74
C LEU A 277 -16.60 11.91 25.14
N ARG A 278 -16.54 12.83 24.17
CA ARG A 278 -16.36 14.26 24.44
C ARG A 278 -17.48 14.84 25.30
N ARG A 279 -18.74 14.46 25.04
CA ARG A 279 -19.90 14.92 25.83
C ARG A 279 -19.88 14.44 27.27
N ARG A 280 -19.27 13.28 27.53
CA ARG A 280 -19.09 12.73 28.89
C ARG A 280 -17.87 13.32 29.61
N GLY A 281 -17.12 14.22 28.97
CA GLY A 281 -15.92 14.82 29.56
C GLY A 281 -14.75 13.84 29.71
N VAL A 282 -14.71 12.77 28.90
CA VAL A 282 -13.60 11.80 28.91
C VAL A 282 -12.30 12.53 28.54
N GLY A 283 -11.26 12.34 29.35
CA GLY A 283 -9.98 13.03 29.18
C GLY A 283 -9.27 12.67 27.86
N MET A 284 -8.41 13.55 27.37
CA MET A 284 -7.69 13.36 26.11
C MET A 284 -6.84 12.07 26.09
N ILE A 285 -6.13 11.78 27.18
CA ILE A 285 -5.31 10.57 27.32
C ILE A 285 -6.20 9.31 27.23
N GLN A 286 -7.38 9.33 27.87
CA GLN A 286 -8.33 8.21 27.81
C GLN A 286 -8.86 8.01 26.38
N GLN A 287 -9.16 9.10 25.66
CA GLN A 287 -9.56 9.02 24.25
C GLN A 287 -8.43 8.45 23.38
N MET A 288 -7.16 8.79 23.63
CA MET A 288 -6.02 8.20 22.93
C MET A 288 -5.93 6.68 23.14
N ILE A 289 -6.13 6.19 24.37
CA ILE A 289 -6.17 4.74 24.67
C ILE A 289 -7.29 4.06 23.85
N VAL A 290 -8.45 4.71 23.74
CA VAL A 290 -9.56 4.20 22.92
C VAL A 290 -9.18 4.11 21.44
N THR A 291 -8.38 5.04 20.91
CA THR A 291 -7.92 4.96 19.50
C THR A 291 -7.00 3.77 19.27
N ILE A 292 -6.15 3.40 20.24
CA ILE A 292 -5.27 2.23 20.15
C ILE A 292 -6.12 0.95 20.14
N GLY A 293 -7.06 0.84 21.08
CA GLY A 293 -7.97 -0.31 21.14
C GLY A 293 -8.83 -0.43 19.87
N LEU A 294 -9.32 0.70 19.34
CA LEU A 294 -10.06 0.73 18.08
C LEU A 294 -9.19 0.31 16.90
N SER A 295 -7.93 0.77 16.84
CA SER A 295 -6.98 0.37 15.80
C SER A 295 -6.79 -1.14 15.79
N MET A 296 -6.44 -1.74 16.94
CA MET A 296 -6.25 -3.17 17.06
C MET A 296 -7.52 -3.95 16.69
N ALA A 297 -8.68 -3.51 17.17
CA ALA A 297 -9.95 -4.16 16.85
C ALA A 297 -10.22 -4.15 15.34
N ILE A 298 -10.04 -3.00 14.67
CA ILE A 298 -10.25 -2.89 13.22
C ILE A 298 -9.24 -3.72 12.44
N SER A 299 -7.94 -3.66 12.78
CA SER A 299 -6.91 -4.44 12.08
C SER A 299 -7.18 -5.94 12.15
N TYR A 300 -7.55 -6.46 13.33
CA TYR A 300 -7.84 -7.89 13.49
C TYR A 300 -9.17 -8.29 12.87
N VAL A 301 -10.15 -7.38 12.78
CA VAL A 301 -11.34 -7.61 11.96
C VAL A 301 -10.95 -7.76 10.49
N PHE A 302 -10.07 -6.91 9.95
CA PHE A 302 -9.57 -7.07 8.59
C PHE A 302 -8.83 -8.39 8.40
N GLN A 303 -7.93 -8.75 9.32
CA GLN A 303 -7.18 -9.99 9.26
C GLN A 303 -8.11 -11.22 9.29
N PHE A 304 -9.16 -11.19 10.11
CA PHE A 304 -10.14 -12.28 10.21
C PHE A 304 -10.88 -12.52 8.89
N PHE A 305 -11.30 -11.45 8.20
CA PHE A 305 -12.08 -11.58 6.96
C PHE A 305 -11.23 -11.77 5.71
N PHE A 306 -10.02 -11.18 5.65
CA PHE A 306 -9.21 -11.14 4.43
C PHE A 306 -7.90 -11.93 4.52
N GLY A 307 -7.54 -12.42 5.71
CA GLY A 307 -6.30 -13.14 5.95
C GLY A 307 -5.07 -12.23 6.03
N ALA A 308 -3.90 -12.86 6.15
CA ALA A 308 -2.62 -12.16 6.31
C ALA A 308 -1.94 -11.78 4.98
N GLY A 309 -2.35 -12.40 3.87
CA GLY A 309 -1.70 -12.26 2.57
C GLY A 309 -1.95 -10.91 1.88
N PRO A 310 -1.15 -10.60 0.84
CA PRO A 310 -1.34 -9.40 0.03
C PRO A 310 -2.61 -9.50 -0.83
N LEU A 311 -3.40 -8.44 -0.85
CA LEU A 311 -4.63 -8.28 -1.60
C LEU A 311 -4.38 -7.35 -2.81
N ARG A 312 -4.41 -7.90 -4.02
CA ARG A 312 -4.13 -7.13 -5.24
C ARG A 312 -5.38 -6.44 -5.75
N ILE A 313 -5.40 -5.11 -5.74
CA ILE A 313 -6.54 -4.31 -6.24
C ILE A 313 -6.70 -4.46 -7.76
N VAL A 314 -5.58 -4.54 -8.48
CA VAL A 314 -5.55 -4.76 -9.93
C VAL A 314 -4.59 -5.90 -10.25
N THR A 315 -5.03 -6.80 -11.11
CA THR A 315 -4.26 -7.97 -11.57
C THR A 315 -3.62 -7.76 -12.93
N ALA A 316 -4.09 -6.77 -13.71
CA ALA A 316 -3.50 -6.39 -14.98
C ALA A 316 -2.08 -5.81 -14.79
N THR A 317 -1.19 -6.15 -15.72
CA THR A 317 0.17 -5.60 -15.74
C THR A 317 0.10 -4.11 -16.09
N PRO A 318 0.57 -3.21 -15.23
CA PRO A 318 0.53 -1.79 -15.52
C PRO A 318 1.48 -1.46 -16.66
N THR A 319 0.99 -0.68 -17.62
CA THR A 319 1.85 -0.10 -18.66
C THR A 319 2.73 0.98 -18.04
N SER A 320 3.92 1.14 -18.59
CA SER A 320 4.95 2.04 -18.08
C SER A 320 5.41 2.99 -19.16
N VAL A 321 5.60 4.25 -18.79
CA VAL A 321 6.14 5.28 -19.66
C VAL A 321 7.53 5.69 -19.14
N SER A 322 8.46 5.91 -20.06
CA SER A 322 9.79 6.44 -19.77
C SER A 322 9.80 7.95 -19.99
N LEU A 323 10.12 8.69 -18.94
CA LEU A 323 10.35 10.13 -18.93
C LEU A 323 11.85 10.36 -18.76
N GLY A 324 12.59 10.33 -19.88
CA GLY A 324 14.06 10.36 -19.85
C GLY A 324 14.64 9.17 -19.05
N PRO A 325 15.46 9.40 -18.01
CA PRO A 325 16.03 8.32 -17.20
C PRO A 325 15.05 7.70 -16.19
N VAL A 326 13.85 8.27 -16.05
CA VAL A 326 12.85 7.84 -15.05
C VAL A 326 11.76 7.01 -15.70
N ARG A 327 11.43 5.88 -15.08
CA ARG A 327 10.31 5.01 -15.47
C ARG A 327 9.18 5.14 -14.47
N ILE A 328 7.98 5.44 -14.96
CA ILE A 328 6.78 5.56 -14.13
C ILE A 328 5.64 4.75 -14.75
N THR A 329 4.84 4.09 -13.92
CA THR A 329 3.66 3.38 -14.43
C THR A 329 2.51 4.34 -14.69
N THR A 330 1.66 4.02 -15.65
CA THR A 330 0.44 4.79 -15.95
C THR A 330 -0.47 4.86 -14.72
N THR A 331 -0.55 3.77 -13.94
CA THR A 331 -1.29 3.73 -12.67
C THR A 331 -0.73 4.71 -11.64
N THR A 332 0.59 4.80 -11.52
CA THR A 332 1.26 5.77 -10.64
C THR A 332 1.00 7.20 -11.08
N LEU A 333 1.04 7.48 -12.40
CA LEU A 333 0.80 8.81 -12.93
C LEU A 333 -0.63 9.29 -12.63
N TRP A 334 -1.64 8.45 -12.85
CA TRP A 334 -3.02 8.75 -12.47
C TRP A 334 -3.19 8.91 -10.96
N SER A 335 -2.55 8.06 -10.16
CA SER A 335 -2.59 8.17 -8.70
C SER A 335 -2.01 9.50 -8.22
N LEU A 336 -0.88 9.93 -8.79
CA LEU A 336 -0.26 11.22 -8.52
C LEU A 336 -1.18 12.38 -8.92
N ALA A 337 -1.77 12.33 -10.12
CA ALA A 337 -2.66 13.37 -10.62
C ALA A 337 -3.91 13.51 -9.73
N ILE A 338 -4.57 12.40 -9.37
CA ILE A 338 -5.73 12.40 -8.48
C ILE A 338 -5.36 12.95 -7.11
N ALA A 339 -4.24 12.50 -6.53
CA ALA A 339 -3.79 12.99 -5.23
C ALA A 339 -3.52 14.50 -5.24
N ALA A 340 -2.84 15.01 -6.27
CA ALA A 340 -2.59 16.44 -6.43
C ALA A 340 -3.88 17.27 -6.57
N ILE A 341 -4.83 16.80 -7.38
CA ILE A 341 -6.14 17.45 -7.55
C ILE A 341 -6.90 17.48 -6.21
N VAL A 342 -6.95 16.36 -5.49
CA VAL A 342 -7.69 16.29 -4.22
C VAL A 342 -7.01 17.12 -3.14
N LEU A 343 -5.69 17.12 -3.03
CA LEU A 343 -4.96 17.99 -2.12
C LEU A 343 -5.19 19.48 -2.44
N GLY A 344 -5.21 19.84 -3.73
CA GLY A 344 -5.62 21.18 -4.19
C GLY A 344 -7.06 21.52 -3.80
N GLY A 345 -7.97 20.55 -3.92
CA GLY A 345 -9.36 20.67 -3.47
C GLY A 345 -9.48 20.87 -1.96
N VAL A 346 -8.69 20.17 -1.15
CA VAL A 346 -8.63 20.36 0.31
C VAL A 346 -8.05 21.73 0.66
N ALA A 347 -7.01 22.18 -0.04
CA ALA A 347 -6.45 23.52 0.14
C ALA A 347 -7.52 24.60 -0.18
N PHE A 348 -8.23 24.46 -1.29
CA PHE A 348 -9.35 25.33 -1.64
C PHE A 348 -10.48 25.27 -0.61
N PHE A 349 -10.84 24.07 -0.12
CA PHE A 349 -11.83 23.92 0.94
C PHE A 349 -11.42 24.73 2.19
N LEU A 350 -10.19 24.58 2.67
CA LEU A 350 -9.69 25.25 3.87
C LEU A 350 -9.57 26.78 3.70
N LEU A 351 -9.07 27.23 2.55
CA LEU A 351 -8.77 28.64 2.29
C LEU A 351 -9.96 29.42 1.76
N GLY A 352 -10.70 28.84 0.81
CA GLY A 352 -11.76 29.50 0.05
C GLY A 352 -13.16 29.40 0.66
N THR A 353 -13.48 28.33 1.39
CA THR A 353 -14.88 28.10 1.83
C THR A 353 -15.18 28.64 3.24
N ARG A 354 -16.47 28.90 3.50
CA ARG A 354 -16.96 29.30 4.84
C ARG A 354 -16.72 28.20 5.87
N ALA A 355 -16.96 26.94 5.50
CA ALA A 355 -16.71 25.78 6.36
C ALA A 355 -15.21 25.65 6.69
N GLY A 356 -14.32 25.82 5.72
CA GLY A 356 -12.88 25.79 5.96
C GLY A 356 -12.37 26.90 6.90
N ARG A 357 -12.91 28.12 6.78
CA ARG A 357 -12.63 29.20 7.75
C ARG A 357 -13.12 28.85 9.15
N ALA A 358 -14.33 28.29 9.26
CA ALA A 358 -14.88 27.84 10.53
C ALA A 358 -14.04 26.71 11.15
N THR A 359 -13.56 25.75 10.36
CA THR A 359 -12.65 24.70 10.82
C THR A 359 -11.36 25.26 11.39
N ARG A 360 -10.74 26.25 10.72
CA ARG A 360 -9.53 26.92 11.22
C ARG A 360 -9.80 27.71 12.51
N ALA A 361 -10.92 28.42 12.59
CA ALA A 361 -11.32 29.12 13.82
C ALA A 361 -11.53 28.15 14.99
N VAL A 362 -12.12 26.97 14.74
CA VAL A 362 -12.27 25.91 15.75
C VAL A 362 -10.92 25.36 16.18
N ALA A 363 -9.97 25.18 15.26
CA ALA A 363 -8.61 24.73 15.59
C ALA A 363 -7.81 25.76 16.41
N ASP A 364 -7.99 27.05 16.14
CA ASP A 364 -7.31 28.12 16.86
C ASP A 364 -7.87 28.30 18.29
N ASN A 365 -9.20 28.41 18.43
CA ASN A 365 -9.85 28.49 19.75
C ASN A 365 -11.32 28.02 19.69
N PRO A 366 -11.62 26.78 20.13
CA PRO A 366 -12.98 26.23 20.11
C PRO A 366 -14.00 27.05 20.90
N ALA A 367 -13.59 27.66 22.03
CA ALA A 367 -14.48 28.42 22.90
C ALA A 367 -14.90 29.76 22.26
N LEU A 368 -13.93 30.50 21.70
CA LEU A 368 -14.21 31.74 20.97
C LEU A 368 -14.99 31.49 19.68
N ALA A 369 -14.69 30.38 18.98
CA ALA A 369 -15.45 29.97 17.81
C ALA A 369 -16.93 29.71 18.17
N ALA A 370 -17.19 29.00 19.27
CA ALA A 370 -18.56 28.75 19.75
C ALA A 370 -19.28 30.04 20.14
N ALA A 371 -18.60 30.98 20.82
CA ALA A 371 -19.16 32.29 21.17
C ALA A 371 -19.51 33.13 19.93
N SER A 372 -18.81 32.91 18.81
CA SER A 372 -19.07 33.55 17.52
C SER A 372 -20.15 32.85 16.69
N GLY A 373 -20.88 31.89 17.27
CA GLY A 373 -21.97 31.16 16.60
C GLY A 373 -21.52 29.99 15.73
N ILE A 374 -20.24 29.61 15.75
CA ILE A 374 -19.74 28.46 14.97
C ILE A 374 -20.10 27.16 15.69
N SER A 375 -20.73 26.23 14.96
CA SER A 375 -21.05 24.91 15.49
C SER A 375 -19.81 24.02 15.56
N VAL A 376 -19.06 24.09 16.67
CA VAL A 376 -17.82 23.31 16.91
C VAL A 376 -18.02 21.81 16.62
N ASN A 377 -19.08 21.20 17.16
CA ASN A 377 -19.39 19.79 16.91
C ASN A 377 -19.72 19.47 15.44
N GLY A 378 -20.26 20.43 14.71
CA GLY A 378 -20.52 20.28 13.27
C GLY A 378 -19.22 20.30 12.48
N MET A 379 -18.31 21.22 12.81
CA MET A 379 -17.00 21.31 12.15
C MET A 379 -16.13 20.09 12.44
N ILE A 380 -16.10 19.62 13.69
CA ILE A 380 -15.41 18.38 14.06
C ILE A 380 -15.93 17.21 13.21
N ARG A 381 -17.25 17.06 13.08
CA ARG A 381 -17.84 15.99 12.26
C ARG A 381 -17.44 16.07 10.79
N ILE A 382 -17.45 17.26 10.20
CA ILE A 382 -16.98 17.45 8.81
C ILE A 382 -15.52 17.02 8.69
N VAL A 383 -14.67 17.40 9.64
CA VAL A 383 -13.26 17.02 9.66
C VAL A 383 -13.06 15.52 9.79
N TRP A 384 -13.83 14.82 10.63
CA TRP A 384 -13.77 13.37 10.75
C TRP A 384 -14.21 12.67 9.47
N THR A 385 -15.31 13.11 8.85
CA THR A 385 -15.78 12.59 7.56
C THR A 385 -14.75 12.81 6.45
N LEU A 386 -14.22 14.04 6.32
CA LEU A 386 -13.23 14.39 5.31
C LEU A 386 -11.92 13.64 5.56
N GLY A 387 -11.45 13.58 6.80
CA GLY A 387 -10.18 12.95 7.17
C GLY A 387 -10.17 11.46 6.89
N ALA A 388 -11.25 10.74 7.23
CA ALA A 388 -11.37 9.32 6.93
C ALA A 388 -11.56 9.05 5.42
N GLY A 389 -12.30 9.91 4.71
CA GLY A 389 -12.41 9.82 3.25
C GLY A 389 -11.08 10.03 2.53
N LEU A 390 -10.27 11.00 2.97
CA LEU A 390 -8.92 11.25 2.45
C LEU A 390 -7.96 10.10 2.77
N ALA A 391 -8.04 9.55 3.99
CA ALA A 391 -7.28 8.37 4.37
C ALA A 391 -7.64 7.15 3.50
N ALA A 392 -8.93 6.91 3.28
CA ALA A 392 -9.39 5.84 2.42
C ALA A 392 -8.92 6.02 0.98
N LEU A 393 -9.01 7.24 0.41
CA LEU A 393 -8.46 7.51 -0.92
C LEU A 393 -6.95 7.29 -0.96
N GLY A 394 -6.22 7.77 0.04
CA GLY A 394 -4.79 7.50 0.20
C GLY A 394 -4.49 6.00 0.21
N GLY A 395 -5.31 5.21 0.91
CA GLY A 395 -5.20 3.75 0.93
C GLY A 395 -5.42 3.08 -0.43
N VAL A 396 -6.43 3.53 -1.18
CA VAL A 396 -6.65 3.05 -2.55
C VAL A 396 -5.43 3.35 -3.43
N LEU A 397 -4.96 4.60 -3.43
CA LEU A 397 -3.88 5.04 -4.32
C LEU A 397 -2.52 4.45 -3.92
N ILE A 398 -2.23 4.32 -2.62
CA ILE A 398 -1.01 3.67 -2.13
C ILE A 398 -1.05 2.17 -2.44
N GLY A 399 -2.21 1.52 -2.28
CA GLY A 399 -2.39 0.11 -2.66
C GLY A 399 -2.18 -0.13 -4.16
N LEU A 400 -2.60 0.82 -5.01
CA LEU A 400 -2.30 0.80 -6.44
C LEU A 400 -0.81 1.07 -6.74
N TYR A 401 -0.17 1.97 -5.98
CA TYR A 401 1.24 2.29 -6.12
C TYR A 401 2.15 1.11 -5.76
N PHE A 402 1.87 0.42 -4.65
CA PHE A 402 2.60 -0.79 -4.25
C PHE A 402 2.13 -2.06 -4.96
N GLY A 403 1.03 -2.00 -5.72
CA GLY A 403 0.46 -3.14 -6.44
C GLY A 403 -0.36 -4.11 -5.58
N ALA A 404 -0.39 -3.91 -4.27
CA ALA A 404 -1.23 -4.65 -3.33
C ALA A 404 -1.51 -3.81 -2.07
N THR A 405 -2.56 -4.18 -1.36
CA THR A 405 -2.86 -3.77 0.01
C THR A 405 -2.80 -4.99 0.94
N SER A 406 -2.86 -4.79 2.24
CA SER A 406 -2.95 -5.85 3.24
C SER A 406 -3.81 -5.38 4.42
N TRP A 407 -4.15 -6.31 5.31
CA TRP A 407 -4.89 -6.00 6.54
C TRP A 407 -4.15 -4.99 7.45
N TYR A 408 -2.81 -4.94 7.40
CA TYR A 408 -1.98 -4.09 8.25
C TYR A 408 -1.27 -2.93 7.50
N SER A 409 -1.61 -2.68 6.23
CA SER A 409 -0.96 -1.65 5.41
C SER A 409 -1.01 -0.26 6.05
N GLY A 410 -2.16 0.10 6.61
CA GLY A 410 -2.37 1.36 7.31
C GLY A 410 -1.60 1.48 8.62
N GLY A 411 -1.48 0.40 9.39
CA GLY A 411 -0.68 0.35 10.61
C GLY A 411 0.81 0.59 10.33
N ALA A 412 1.34 -0.02 9.27
CA ALA A 412 2.71 0.22 8.82
C ALA A 412 2.96 1.68 8.39
N LEU A 413 1.98 2.31 7.73
CA LEU A 413 2.07 3.70 7.27
C LEU A 413 1.78 4.72 8.37
N LEU A 414 1.09 4.33 9.44
CA LEU A 414 0.64 5.22 10.51
C LEU A 414 1.80 5.98 11.14
N LEU A 415 2.90 5.29 11.41
CA LEU A 415 4.07 5.90 12.03
C LEU A 415 4.74 6.92 11.10
N LEU A 416 4.76 6.65 9.78
CA LEU A 416 5.21 7.60 8.76
C LEU A 416 4.27 8.80 8.63
N MET A 417 2.95 8.58 8.74
CA MET A 417 1.98 9.69 8.75
C MET A 417 2.17 10.57 9.99
N PHE A 418 2.33 9.98 11.18
CA PHE A 418 2.66 10.75 12.37
C PHE A 418 3.98 11.49 12.23
N ALA A 419 5.00 10.85 11.66
CA ALA A 419 6.28 11.50 11.36
C ALA A 419 6.07 12.70 10.44
N ALA A 420 5.33 12.54 9.35
CA ALA A 420 5.02 13.62 8.42
C ALA A 420 4.25 14.78 9.09
N VAL A 421 3.21 14.49 9.88
CA VAL A 421 2.40 15.52 10.55
C VAL A 421 3.20 16.23 11.65
N THR A 422 4.00 15.50 12.43
CA THR A 422 4.85 16.09 13.49
C THR A 422 6.00 16.91 12.90
N LEU A 423 6.67 16.41 11.87
CA LEU A 423 7.67 17.14 11.09
C LEU A 423 7.07 18.41 10.48
N GLY A 424 5.86 18.32 9.93
CA GLY A 424 5.15 19.43 9.32
C GLY A 424 4.65 20.49 10.30
N GLY A 425 4.39 20.09 11.55
CA GLY A 425 3.70 20.88 12.56
C GLY A 425 2.31 20.30 12.84
N LEU A 426 2.12 19.81 14.06
CA LEU A 426 0.87 19.18 14.50
C LEU A 426 -0.32 20.14 14.33
N GLY A 427 -1.39 19.65 13.73
CA GLY A 427 -2.63 20.43 13.55
C GLY A 427 -2.64 21.37 12.33
N ALA A 428 -1.54 21.49 11.60
CA ALA A 428 -1.46 22.29 10.38
C ALA A 428 -1.54 21.39 9.12
N ALA A 429 -2.67 21.43 8.41
CA ALA A 429 -2.89 20.64 7.19
C ALA A 429 -1.80 20.82 6.12
N PHE A 430 -1.36 22.07 5.89
CA PHE A 430 -0.27 22.38 4.97
C PHE A 430 1.09 21.92 5.49
N GLY A 431 1.26 21.91 6.83
CA GLY A 431 2.39 21.28 7.53
C GLY A 431 2.48 19.81 7.17
N ALA A 432 1.40 19.07 7.36
CA ALA A 432 1.33 17.65 7.03
C ALA A 432 1.68 17.36 5.56
N LEU A 433 1.21 18.19 4.60
CA LEU A 433 1.58 18.04 3.20
C LEU A 433 3.09 18.19 2.99
N ALA A 434 3.68 19.29 3.47
CA ALA A 434 5.12 19.53 3.33
C ALA A 434 5.95 18.44 4.02
N GLY A 435 5.55 18.05 5.23
CA GLY A 435 6.18 16.98 6.00
C GLY A 435 6.12 15.64 5.28
N SER A 436 4.99 15.28 4.67
CA SER A 436 4.87 14.03 3.90
C SER A 436 5.75 14.01 2.66
N ILE A 437 5.93 15.14 1.96
CA ILE A 437 6.87 15.23 0.84
C ILE A 437 8.30 14.98 1.32
N VAL A 438 8.71 15.61 2.42
CA VAL A 438 10.05 15.40 3.01
C VAL A 438 10.23 13.94 3.42
N ILE A 439 9.27 13.37 4.14
CA ILE A 439 9.31 11.96 4.55
C ILE A 439 9.37 11.04 3.33
N GLY A 440 8.58 11.29 2.28
CA GLY A 440 8.60 10.49 1.05
C GLY A 440 9.95 10.51 0.35
N LEU A 441 10.55 11.69 0.20
CA LEU A 441 11.89 11.87 -0.36
C LEU A 441 12.95 11.14 0.47
N VAL A 442 12.89 11.27 1.79
CA VAL A 442 13.82 10.61 2.71
C VAL A 442 13.72 9.09 2.62
N VAL A 443 12.50 8.54 2.65
CA VAL A 443 12.27 7.10 2.55
C VAL A 443 12.89 6.54 1.27
N GLU A 444 12.60 7.16 0.13
CA GLU A 444 13.06 6.65 -1.17
C GLU A 444 14.56 6.90 -1.41
N LEU A 445 15.09 8.08 -1.07
CA LEU A 445 16.52 8.39 -1.25
C LEU A 445 17.42 7.65 -0.26
N SER A 446 16.92 7.32 0.94
CA SER A 446 17.72 6.55 1.91
C SER A 446 18.07 5.15 1.40
N SER A 447 17.29 4.61 0.44
CA SER A 447 17.57 3.32 -0.20
C SER A 447 18.85 3.30 -1.06
N LEU A 448 19.50 4.45 -1.27
CA LEU A 448 20.83 4.53 -1.88
C LEU A 448 21.93 3.99 -0.96
N TRP A 449 21.73 4.09 0.36
CA TRP A 449 22.76 3.82 1.36
C TRP A 449 22.32 2.77 2.39
N ILE A 450 21.01 2.54 2.51
CA ILE A 450 20.38 1.67 3.50
C ILE A 450 19.58 0.59 2.76
N PRO A 451 19.57 -0.67 3.24
CA PRO A 451 18.70 -1.71 2.69
C PRO A 451 17.23 -1.27 2.63
N THR A 452 16.52 -1.68 1.58
CA THR A 452 15.13 -1.28 1.32
C THR A 452 14.18 -1.67 2.44
N ASP A 453 14.49 -2.72 3.20
CA ASP A 453 13.64 -3.20 4.30
C ASP A 453 13.71 -2.28 5.52
N MET A 454 14.80 -1.52 5.66
CA MET A 454 15.05 -0.57 6.74
C MET A 454 14.68 0.87 6.35
N ARG A 455 14.18 1.11 5.13
CA ARG A 455 13.92 2.47 4.62
C ARG A 455 12.85 3.25 5.38
N TYR A 456 11.97 2.59 6.13
CA TYR A 456 11.00 3.27 6.99
C TYR A 456 11.61 3.72 8.33
N ALA A 457 12.67 3.04 8.80
CA ALA A 457 13.38 3.45 10.01
C ALA A 457 14.15 4.76 9.79
N SER A 458 14.70 4.99 8.59
CA SER A 458 15.42 6.23 8.26
C SER A 458 14.53 7.47 8.38
N ALA A 459 13.25 7.37 8.00
CA ALA A 459 12.26 8.43 8.16
C ALA A 459 12.05 8.83 9.63
N LEU A 460 12.05 7.85 10.54
CA LEU A 460 11.90 8.09 11.97
C LEU A 460 13.16 8.71 12.58
N VAL A 461 14.35 8.28 12.16
CA VAL A 461 15.60 8.89 12.59
C VAL A 461 15.65 10.36 12.19
N ILE A 462 15.31 10.68 10.94
CA ILE A 462 15.27 12.07 10.47
C ILE A 462 14.21 12.88 11.20
N LEU A 463 13.04 12.29 11.49
CA LEU A 463 12.05 12.95 12.33
C LEU A 463 12.65 13.34 13.69
N ILE A 464 13.31 12.39 14.38
CA ILE A 464 13.93 12.63 15.69
C ILE A 464 14.95 13.76 15.60
N LEU A 465 15.82 13.73 14.58
CA LEU A 465 16.83 14.76 14.36
C LEU A 465 16.19 16.14 14.14
N VAL A 466 15.14 16.23 13.31
CA VAL A 466 14.46 17.51 13.06
C VAL A 466 13.75 17.99 14.31
N LEU A 467 13.10 17.13 15.09
CA LEU A 467 12.44 17.54 16.33
C LEU A 467 13.45 17.99 17.40
N LEU A 468 14.66 17.44 17.42
CA LEU A 468 15.73 17.88 18.33
C LEU A 468 16.20 19.30 17.99
N VAL A 469 16.23 19.66 16.70
CA VAL A 469 16.64 20.99 16.22
C VAL A 469 15.48 21.99 16.19
N ARG A 470 14.28 21.52 15.84
CA ARG A 470 13.04 22.30 15.70
C ARG A 470 11.83 21.49 16.20
N PRO A 471 11.56 21.48 17.52
CA PRO A 471 10.48 20.69 18.11
C PRO A 471 9.06 21.14 17.69
N GLN A 472 8.93 22.33 17.10
CA GLN A 472 7.67 22.85 16.57
C GLN A 472 7.35 22.33 15.15
N GLY A 473 8.28 21.61 14.51
CA GLY A 473 8.18 21.23 13.10
C GLY A 473 8.54 22.38 12.13
N ILE A 474 8.41 22.12 10.84
CA ILE A 474 8.83 23.01 9.74
C ILE A 474 7.90 24.23 9.64
N LEU A 475 6.59 24.03 9.79
CA LEU A 475 5.56 25.09 9.65
C LEU A 475 4.79 25.35 10.96
N GLY A 476 5.28 24.86 12.11
CA GLY A 476 4.67 25.14 13.41
C GLY A 476 4.80 26.60 13.83
N ARG A 477 3.75 27.13 14.47
CA ARG A 477 3.79 28.48 15.06
C ARG A 477 4.54 28.44 16.38
N ALA A 478 5.49 29.35 16.56
CA ALA A 478 6.12 29.56 17.86
C ALA A 478 5.08 30.08 18.85
N THR A 479 4.66 29.23 19.79
CA THR A 479 3.93 29.68 20.97
C THR A 479 4.93 30.29 21.96
N ARG A 480 4.68 31.52 22.42
CA ARG A 480 5.36 32.02 23.62
C ARG A 480 4.93 31.12 24.76
N VAL A 481 5.88 30.40 25.35
CA VAL A 481 5.73 29.83 26.68
C VAL A 481 5.73 31.04 27.61
N GLY A 482 4.54 31.47 28.03
CA GLY A 482 4.32 32.66 28.84
C GLY A 482 3.06 32.49 29.65
#